data_AF-H0EEA9-F1
#
_entry.id   AF-H0EEA9-F1
#
_cell.length_a   1.000
_cell.length_b   1.000
_cell.length_c   1.000
_cell.angle_alpha   90.00
_cell.angle_beta   90.00
_cell.angle_gamma   90.00
#
_symmetry.space_group_name_H-M   'P 1'
#
loop_
_entity.id
_entity.type
_entity.pdbx_description
1 polymer ?
#
loop_
_entity_poly.entity_id
_entity_poly.type
_entity_poly.pdbx_seq_one_letter_code
_entity_poly.pdbx_strand_id
1 'polypeptide(L)'
;MSQSQPGMLVVSRGSGDNLDFSAASTSSGRAQIRAFDVTNITEPLDYSTSGVRLGYGLRNSVGVAEDPSTGGIYSVENSADEVERNGVDIHVNNPGEELNFHGYLNDTTERGNYGYPNCFALWNTSIPDLGDLKVGDQFALNQSTNLNDQYCETQTTAPRLTFQAHTAPLDILFQPNGSEAYVSFHGSWNRDSPIGYSITSLPFAGGNPTLPSDSTNTSNIIIQNPDNKVCPDSCFRPVGLALDGKGRLWFSSDSTGEVWVMERTGVSTGTVGGSGTGGSATSAGAPAASETKAGAGRLLQLNE
;
A
#
# COMPACT_ATOMS: atom_id res chain seq x y z
N MET A 1 13.32 -9.66 -9.06
CA MET A 1 13.51 -9.72 -10.52
C MET A 1 12.16 -9.73 -11.19
N SER A 2 12.02 -9.03 -12.31
CA SER A 2 10.78 -9.04 -13.09
C SER A 2 10.55 -10.40 -13.76
N GLN A 3 9.28 -10.84 -13.79
CA GLN A 3 8.83 -11.99 -14.57
C GLN A 3 8.45 -11.57 -15.99
N SER A 4 7.87 -10.37 -16.16
CA SER A 4 7.46 -9.85 -17.47
C SER A 4 8.64 -9.45 -18.37
N GLN A 5 9.74 -9.01 -17.77
CA GLN A 5 10.99 -8.60 -18.42
C GLN A 5 12.19 -9.25 -17.69
N PRO A 6 12.53 -10.52 -18.02
CA PRO A 6 13.65 -11.23 -17.39
C PRO A 6 14.95 -10.44 -17.49
N GLY A 7 15.75 -10.45 -16.41
CA GLY A 7 16.99 -9.67 -16.33
C GLY A 7 16.80 -8.26 -15.75
N MET A 8 15.57 -7.76 -15.62
CA MET A 8 15.32 -6.46 -14.99
C MET A 8 15.19 -6.58 -13.46
N LEU A 9 15.97 -5.75 -12.75
CA LEU A 9 15.91 -5.53 -11.30
C LEU A 9 15.34 -4.14 -11.01
N VAL A 10 14.27 -4.06 -10.23
CA VAL A 10 13.68 -2.80 -9.75
C VAL A 10 14.19 -2.50 -8.35
N VAL A 11 14.62 -1.25 -8.13
CA VAL A 11 15.20 -0.78 -6.87
C VAL A 11 14.54 0.53 -6.46
N SER A 12 13.96 0.55 -5.25
CA SER A 12 13.44 1.75 -4.61
C SER A 12 14.51 2.40 -3.73
N ARG A 13 14.49 3.72 -3.64
CA ARG A 13 15.32 4.50 -2.72
C ARG A 13 14.52 5.69 -2.18
N GLY A 14 14.39 5.77 -0.86
CA GLY A 14 13.69 6.85 -0.19
C GLY A 14 14.46 8.19 -0.14
N SER A 15 13.88 9.13 0.57
CA SER A 15 14.38 10.47 0.84
C SER A 15 15.56 10.47 1.84
N GLY A 16 16.24 11.61 1.97
CA GLY A 16 17.24 11.82 3.02
C GLY A 16 16.69 12.30 4.36
N ASP A 17 15.45 12.78 4.39
CA ASP A 17 14.79 13.36 5.55
C ASP A 17 13.25 13.25 5.38
N ASN A 18 12.48 13.68 6.37
CA ASN A 18 11.03 13.73 6.29
C ASN A 18 10.56 14.56 5.08
N LEU A 19 11.00 15.83 5.00
CA LEU A 19 10.78 16.74 3.87
C LEU A 19 12.12 17.11 3.20
N ASP A 20 12.59 16.24 2.31
CA ASP A 20 13.81 16.39 1.54
C ASP A 20 13.54 17.16 0.24
N PHE A 21 13.64 18.48 0.28
CA PHE A 21 13.46 19.34 -0.90
C PHE A 21 14.48 19.08 -2.03
N SER A 22 15.60 18.40 -1.75
CA SER A 22 16.54 18.00 -2.82
C SER A 22 15.97 16.89 -3.70
N ALA A 23 15.01 16.11 -3.19
CA ALA A 23 14.32 15.05 -3.92
C ALA A 23 13.41 15.55 -5.06
N ALA A 24 13.07 16.85 -5.06
CA ALA A 24 12.40 17.48 -6.20
C ALA A 24 13.28 17.49 -7.47
N SER A 25 14.61 17.32 -7.32
CA SER A 25 15.53 17.14 -8.42
C SER A 25 15.78 15.66 -8.71
N THR A 26 15.55 15.25 -9.95
CA THR A 26 15.76 13.86 -10.38
C THR A 26 17.22 13.40 -10.27
N SER A 27 18.18 14.32 -10.36
CA SER A 27 19.62 14.03 -10.26
C SER A 27 20.10 13.76 -8.83
N SER A 28 19.26 14.02 -7.81
CA SER A 28 19.58 13.68 -6.42
C SER A 28 19.72 12.18 -6.17
N GLY A 29 19.09 11.35 -7.02
CA GLY A 29 19.01 9.91 -6.82
C GLY A 29 18.14 9.50 -5.63
N ARG A 30 17.38 10.41 -5.02
CA ARG A 30 16.53 10.15 -3.85
C ARG A 30 15.05 10.12 -4.23
N ALA A 31 14.25 9.55 -3.32
CA ALA A 31 12.79 9.45 -3.43
C ALA A 31 12.32 9.00 -4.82
N GLN A 32 12.90 7.91 -5.32
CA GLN A 32 12.66 7.43 -6.67
C GLN A 32 12.73 5.91 -6.76
N ILE A 33 12.21 5.37 -7.86
CA ILE A 33 12.30 3.95 -8.22
C ILE A 33 12.98 3.86 -9.59
N ARG A 34 13.92 2.93 -9.72
CA ARG A 34 14.66 2.68 -10.96
C ARG A 34 14.70 1.20 -11.32
N ALA A 35 14.73 0.91 -12.60
CA ALA A 35 14.90 -0.43 -13.15
C ALA A 35 16.25 -0.57 -13.87
N PHE A 36 16.95 -1.66 -13.62
CA PHE A 36 18.28 -1.94 -14.12
C PHE A 36 18.29 -3.29 -14.84
N ASP A 37 18.84 -3.33 -16.06
CA ASP A 37 19.16 -4.61 -16.72
C ASP A 37 20.43 -5.17 -16.10
N VAL A 38 20.31 -6.32 -15.45
CA VAL A 38 21.41 -7.01 -14.77
C VAL A 38 21.86 -8.29 -15.49
N THR A 39 21.42 -8.50 -16.75
CA THR A 39 21.69 -9.75 -17.48
C THR A 39 23.19 -9.97 -17.72
N ASN A 40 23.95 -8.92 -17.98
CA ASN A 40 25.38 -8.99 -18.35
C ASN A 40 26.22 -7.94 -17.63
N ILE A 41 25.90 -7.61 -16.38
CA ILE A 41 26.67 -6.62 -15.61
C ILE A 41 28.06 -7.18 -15.25
N THR A 42 29.11 -6.44 -15.60
CA THR A 42 30.50 -6.76 -15.22
C THR A 42 31.06 -5.78 -14.19
N GLU A 43 30.40 -4.64 -14.01
CA GLU A 43 30.75 -3.59 -13.06
C GLU A 43 29.48 -3.10 -12.32
N PRO A 44 29.61 -2.53 -11.11
CA PRO A 44 28.47 -1.95 -10.40
C PRO A 44 27.81 -0.82 -11.20
N LEU A 45 26.47 -0.79 -11.18
CA LEU A 45 25.68 0.28 -11.79
C LEU A 45 25.46 1.42 -10.79
N ASP A 46 25.64 2.67 -11.23
CA ASP A 46 25.33 3.84 -10.41
C ASP A 46 23.82 4.07 -10.39
N TYR A 47 23.24 4.10 -9.18
CA TYR A 47 21.79 4.24 -9.03
C TYR A 47 21.23 5.51 -9.66
N SER A 48 21.90 6.66 -9.50
CA SER A 48 21.33 7.97 -9.85
C SER A 48 21.39 8.25 -11.35
N THR A 49 22.32 7.59 -12.05
CA THR A 49 22.62 7.86 -13.46
C THR A 49 22.39 6.67 -14.39
N SER A 50 22.30 5.44 -13.86
CA SER A 50 22.05 4.23 -14.64
C SER A 50 20.58 3.79 -14.54
N GLY A 51 20.20 2.87 -15.42
CA GLY A 51 18.85 2.31 -15.44
C GLY A 51 17.77 3.30 -15.91
N VAL A 52 16.54 2.81 -15.99
CA VAL A 52 15.35 3.60 -16.35
C VAL A 52 14.66 4.06 -15.08
N ARG A 53 14.34 5.35 -14.99
CA ARG A 53 13.56 5.90 -13.86
C ARG A 53 12.08 5.59 -14.02
N LEU A 54 11.56 4.80 -13.08
CA LEU A 54 10.16 4.38 -13.04
C LEU A 54 9.25 5.39 -12.33
N GLY A 55 9.84 6.30 -11.55
CA GLY A 55 9.13 7.38 -10.88
C GLY A 55 10.05 8.14 -9.96
N TYR A 56 9.74 9.40 -9.66
CA TYR A 56 10.39 10.20 -8.62
C TYR A 56 9.36 11.00 -7.84
N GLY A 57 9.77 11.65 -6.75
CA GLY A 57 8.81 12.23 -5.82
C GLY A 57 8.03 11.15 -5.08
N LEU A 58 8.74 10.08 -4.70
CA LEU A 58 8.25 8.93 -3.93
C LEU A 58 9.03 8.88 -2.60
N ARG A 59 8.54 9.53 -1.55
CA ARG A 59 9.23 9.75 -0.27
C ARG A 59 9.97 8.51 0.21
N ASN A 60 9.28 7.40 0.39
CA ASN A 60 9.88 6.14 0.78
C ASN A 60 8.98 4.95 0.40
N SER A 61 8.88 4.70 -0.90
CA SER A 61 8.06 3.61 -1.44
C SER A 61 8.77 2.24 -1.31
N VAL A 62 8.76 1.67 -0.11
CA VAL A 62 9.53 0.47 0.24
C VAL A 62 9.04 -0.76 -0.53
N GLY A 63 7.73 -1.03 -0.49
CA GLY A 63 7.14 -2.17 -1.17
C GLY A 63 7.00 -1.90 -2.66
N VAL A 64 7.52 -2.80 -3.50
CA VAL A 64 7.42 -2.71 -4.96
C VAL A 64 7.13 -4.09 -5.54
N ALA A 65 6.11 -4.20 -6.39
CA ALA A 65 5.73 -5.46 -7.02
C ALA A 65 5.35 -5.30 -8.50
N GLU A 66 5.44 -6.42 -9.22
CA GLU A 66 4.95 -6.56 -10.58
C GLU A 66 3.61 -7.31 -10.56
N ASP A 67 2.56 -6.71 -11.12
CA ASP A 67 1.28 -7.38 -11.36
C ASP A 67 1.49 -8.50 -12.40
N PRO A 68 1.16 -9.77 -12.08
CA PRO A 68 1.38 -10.89 -12.99
C PRO A 68 0.42 -10.89 -14.19
N SER A 69 -0.69 -10.14 -14.13
CA SER A 69 -1.66 -10.10 -15.23
C SER A 69 -1.14 -9.32 -16.43
N THR A 70 -0.40 -8.24 -16.17
CA THR A 70 -0.03 -7.25 -17.18
C THR A 70 1.47 -6.91 -17.20
N GLY A 71 2.22 -7.26 -16.15
CA GLY A 71 3.60 -6.81 -15.95
C GLY A 71 3.72 -5.37 -15.43
N GLY A 72 2.60 -4.79 -14.96
CA GLY A 72 2.57 -3.44 -14.42
C GLY A 72 3.28 -3.35 -13.07
N ILE A 73 4.11 -2.33 -12.88
CA ILE A 73 4.85 -2.09 -11.65
C ILE A 73 4.04 -1.20 -10.71
N TYR A 74 3.90 -1.65 -9.47
CA TYR A 74 3.22 -0.95 -8.39
C TYR A 74 4.17 -0.74 -7.22
N SER A 75 3.98 0.34 -6.47
CA SER A 75 4.62 0.53 -5.17
C SER A 75 3.65 1.01 -4.12
N VAL A 76 4.01 0.81 -2.85
CA VAL A 76 3.29 1.36 -1.70
C VAL A 76 4.17 2.38 -0.98
N GLU A 77 3.60 3.54 -0.67
CA GLU A 77 4.32 4.73 -0.17
C GLU A 77 4.21 4.89 1.35
N ASN A 78 5.31 5.35 1.97
CA ASN A 78 5.31 5.91 3.32
C ASN A 78 5.43 7.44 3.21
N SER A 79 4.32 8.13 3.35
CA SER A 79 4.17 9.57 3.11
C SER A 79 4.70 10.42 4.28
N ALA A 80 4.58 11.75 4.19
CA ALA A 80 5.25 12.66 5.13
C ALA A 80 4.67 12.64 6.55
N ASP A 81 5.57 12.85 7.50
CA ASP A 81 5.28 12.97 8.93
C ASP A 81 5.02 14.43 9.32
N GLU A 82 4.26 14.65 10.40
CA GLU A 82 4.09 15.97 11.06
C GLU A 82 3.67 17.10 10.10
N VAL A 83 2.80 16.79 9.15
CA VAL A 83 2.39 17.77 8.14
C VAL A 83 1.42 18.81 8.69
N GLU A 84 1.63 20.05 8.29
CA GLU A 84 0.70 21.15 8.46
C GLU A 84 0.19 21.61 7.08
N ARG A 85 -1.08 22.02 7.02
CA ARG A 85 -1.65 22.70 5.86
C ARG A 85 -1.94 24.14 6.22
N ASN A 86 -1.22 25.08 5.59
CA ASN A 86 -1.33 26.52 5.88
C ASN A 86 -1.21 26.86 7.38
N GLY A 87 -0.30 26.19 8.09
CA GLY A 87 -0.04 26.37 9.52
C GLY A 87 -1.05 25.69 10.47
N VAL A 88 -1.95 24.85 9.94
CA VAL A 88 -2.85 24.00 10.74
C VAL A 88 -2.34 22.58 10.69
N ASP A 89 -2.09 21.99 11.85
CA ASP A 89 -1.76 20.58 11.99
C ASP A 89 -2.89 19.69 11.46
N ILE A 90 -2.56 18.86 10.47
CA ILE A 90 -3.46 17.85 9.90
C ILE A 90 -2.87 16.43 10.00
N HIS A 91 -1.71 16.26 10.65
CA HIS A 91 -0.90 15.05 10.56
C HIS A 91 -1.69 13.82 11.02
N VAL A 92 -2.55 13.93 12.03
CA VAL A 92 -3.24 12.78 12.64
C VAL A 92 -3.97 11.90 11.62
N ASN A 93 -4.51 12.51 10.54
CA ASN A 93 -5.23 11.78 9.50
C ASN A 93 -4.81 12.16 8.07
N ASN A 94 -3.67 12.84 7.89
CA ASN A 94 -3.10 13.19 6.58
C ASN A 94 -1.56 13.27 6.66
N PRO A 95 -0.86 13.16 5.52
CA PRO A 95 -1.38 12.71 4.24
C PRO A 95 -1.70 11.22 4.28
N GLY A 96 -2.44 10.73 3.29
CA GLY A 96 -2.63 9.31 3.11
C GLY A 96 -1.35 8.59 2.68
N GLU A 97 -1.25 7.32 3.02
CA GLU A 97 -0.30 6.42 2.37
C GLU A 97 -0.83 6.06 0.98
N GLU A 98 0.02 5.60 0.07
CA GLU A 98 -0.37 5.55 -1.35
C GLU A 98 -0.07 4.20 -2.01
N LEU A 99 -0.90 3.82 -2.97
CA LEU A 99 -0.59 2.81 -3.97
C LEU A 99 -0.32 3.51 -5.31
N ASN A 100 0.92 3.46 -5.77
CA ASN A 100 1.36 4.15 -6.98
C ASN A 100 1.61 3.17 -8.13
N PHE A 101 1.17 3.54 -9.33
CA PHE A 101 1.40 2.75 -10.56
C PHE A 101 2.49 3.38 -11.41
N HIS A 102 3.49 2.57 -11.75
CA HIS A 102 4.70 2.98 -12.48
C HIS A 102 4.74 2.42 -13.90
N GLY A 103 3.62 1.92 -14.44
CA GLY A 103 3.55 1.29 -15.76
C GLY A 103 4.49 0.10 -15.96
N TYR A 104 5.07 -0.04 -17.16
CA TYR A 104 5.63 -1.31 -17.61
C TYR A 104 7.14 -1.24 -17.87
N LEU A 105 7.84 -2.33 -17.59
CA LEU A 105 9.31 -2.39 -17.75
C LEU A 105 9.78 -2.46 -19.21
N ASN A 106 8.90 -2.82 -20.15
CA ASN A 106 9.21 -2.80 -21.59
C ASN A 106 9.18 -1.39 -22.20
N ASP A 107 8.70 -0.40 -21.46
CA ASP A 107 8.69 1.00 -21.86
C ASP A 107 9.84 1.73 -21.15
N THR A 108 10.81 2.15 -21.95
CA THR A 108 12.06 2.78 -21.49
C THR A 108 11.93 4.29 -21.28
N THR A 109 10.73 4.86 -21.41
CA THR A 109 10.50 6.28 -21.16
C THR A 109 10.63 6.57 -19.67
N GLU A 110 11.37 7.61 -19.31
CA GLU A 110 11.43 8.06 -17.91
C GLU A 110 10.05 8.56 -17.45
N ARG A 111 9.66 8.17 -16.23
CA ARG A 111 8.29 8.36 -15.72
C ARG A 111 8.17 9.51 -14.71
N GLY A 112 6.92 9.86 -14.42
CA GLY A 112 6.49 11.13 -13.81
C GLY A 112 6.86 11.34 -12.34
N ASN A 113 6.54 12.55 -11.89
CA ASN A 113 6.63 13.00 -10.50
C ASN A 113 5.40 12.53 -9.73
N TYR A 114 5.56 11.83 -8.62
CA TYR A 114 4.48 11.38 -7.73
C TYR A 114 4.21 12.35 -6.58
N GLY A 115 4.85 13.54 -6.59
CA GLY A 115 4.41 14.70 -5.81
C GLY A 115 5.37 15.10 -4.71
N TYR A 116 5.96 14.16 -3.99
CA TYR A 116 6.92 14.48 -2.93
C TYR A 116 8.09 15.31 -3.47
N PRO A 117 8.56 16.35 -2.75
CA PRO A 117 8.19 16.76 -1.40
C PRO A 117 7.14 17.89 -1.34
N ASN A 118 6.47 18.17 -2.46
CA ASN A 118 5.62 19.35 -2.60
C ASN A 118 4.12 19.04 -2.54
N CYS A 119 3.74 17.83 -2.95
CA CYS A 119 2.35 17.40 -3.11
C CYS A 119 2.15 16.05 -2.42
N PHE A 120 1.01 15.91 -1.71
CA PHE A 120 0.70 14.73 -0.90
C PHE A 120 -0.75 14.31 -1.09
N ALA A 121 -1.05 13.00 -1.06
CA ALA A 121 -2.42 12.51 -1.21
C ALA A 121 -3.30 12.83 0.01
N LEU A 122 -4.52 13.29 -0.27
CA LEU A 122 -5.56 13.55 0.72
C LEU A 122 -6.20 12.23 1.17
N TRP A 123 -6.25 12.00 2.48
CA TRP A 123 -7.01 10.90 3.07
C TRP A 123 -8.24 11.39 3.83
N ASN A 124 -8.07 12.39 4.71
CA ASN A 124 -9.16 12.97 5.47
C ASN A 124 -9.50 14.37 4.95
N THR A 125 -10.75 14.61 4.57
CA THR A 125 -11.19 15.87 3.96
C THR A 125 -11.41 17.01 4.97
N SER A 126 -11.21 16.78 6.27
CA SER A 126 -11.31 17.83 7.28
C SER A 126 -10.00 18.63 7.36
N ILE A 127 -9.67 19.33 6.28
CA ILE A 127 -8.47 20.17 6.15
C ILE A 127 -8.84 21.62 5.79
N PRO A 128 -7.98 22.60 6.10
CA PRO A 128 -8.15 23.97 5.60
C PRO A 128 -8.10 24.02 4.08
N ASP A 129 -8.88 24.93 3.49
CA ASP A 129 -8.88 25.22 2.06
C ASP A 129 -9.12 23.99 1.17
N LEU A 130 -10.02 23.08 1.61
CA LEU A 130 -10.35 21.84 0.88
C LEU A 130 -10.73 22.07 -0.59
N GLY A 131 -11.48 23.13 -0.89
CA GLY A 131 -11.99 23.37 -2.25
C GLY A 131 -12.78 22.17 -2.77
N ASP A 132 -12.43 21.70 -3.97
CA ASP A 132 -13.03 20.54 -4.64
C ASP A 132 -12.24 19.23 -4.42
N LEU A 133 -11.20 19.26 -3.58
CA LEU A 133 -10.35 18.09 -3.33
C LEU A 133 -11.16 16.94 -2.71
N LYS A 134 -10.83 15.73 -3.15
CA LYS A 134 -11.37 14.47 -2.68
C LYS A 134 -10.26 13.56 -2.20
N VAL A 135 -10.64 12.48 -1.54
CA VAL A 135 -9.70 11.43 -1.17
C VAL A 135 -8.94 10.98 -2.43
N GLY A 136 -7.62 10.84 -2.30
CA GLY A 136 -6.73 10.49 -3.40
C GLY A 136 -6.26 11.64 -4.27
N ASP A 137 -6.87 12.82 -4.21
CA ASP A 137 -6.31 14.01 -4.83
C ASP A 137 -5.05 14.46 -4.08
N GLN A 138 -4.07 15.01 -4.81
CA GLN A 138 -2.87 15.55 -4.20
C GLN A 138 -2.99 17.04 -3.91
N PHE A 139 -2.49 17.47 -2.76
CA PHE A 139 -2.54 18.85 -2.29
C PHE A 139 -1.16 19.35 -1.84
N ALA A 140 -0.93 20.67 -1.90
CA ALA A 140 0.32 21.29 -1.44
C ALA A 140 0.26 21.65 0.05
N LEU A 141 1.32 21.50 0.84
CA LEU A 141 1.24 21.87 2.27
C LEU A 141 1.05 23.38 2.51
N ASN A 142 1.57 24.22 1.62
CA ASN A 142 1.42 25.67 1.69
C ASN A 142 1.00 26.23 0.33
N GLN A 143 -0.01 27.10 0.33
CA GLN A 143 -0.52 27.72 -0.90
C GLN A 143 0.32 28.93 -1.30
N SER A 144 0.82 28.92 -2.53
CA SER A 144 1.57 30.02 -3.13
C SER A 144 1.19 30.19 -4.60
N THR A 145 1.71 31.24 -5.24
CA THR A 145 1.45 31.50 -6.67
C THR A 145 1.93 30.37 -7.58
N ASN A 146 3.03 29.71 -7.25
CA ASN A 146 3.68 28.71 -8.11
C ASN A 146 3.54 27.27 -7.62
N LEU A 147 3.28 27.08 -6.32
CA LEU A 147 3.03 25.79 -5.70
C LEU A 147 1.72 25.89 -4.91
N ASN A 148 0.70 25.20 -5.40
CA ASN A 148 -0.67 25.16 -4.90
C ASN A 148 -1.34 23.87 -5.37
N ASP A 149 -2.61 23.69 -5.06
CA ASP A 149 -3.31 22.43 -5.37
C ASP A 149 -3.47 22.20 -6.88
N GLN A 150 -3.61 23.28 -7.67
CA GLN A 150 -3.62 23.17 -9.14
C GLN A 150 -2.26 22.71 -9.69
N TYR A 151 -1.15 23.11 -9.07
CA TYR A 151 0.17 22.58 -9.41
C TYR A 151 0.19 21.06 -9.15
N CYS A 152 -0.27 20.62 -7.98
CA CYS A 152 -0.31 19.20 -7.66
C CYS A 152 -1.21 18.42 -8.62
N GLU A 153 -2.40 18.91 -8.92
CA GLU A 153 -3.30 18.27 -9.89
C GLU A 153 -2.68 18.11 -11.29
N THR A 154 -1.93 19.11 -11.76
CA THR A 154 -1.51 19.18 -13.17
C THR A 154 -0.06 18.78 -13.43
N GLN A 155 0.80 18.78 -12.41
CA GLN A 155 2.25 18.56 -12.55
C GLN A 155 2.73 17.26 -11.90
N THR A 156 1.85 16.56 -11.17
CA THR A 156 2.20 15.31 -10.48
C THR A 156 1.22 14.20 -10.84
N THR A 157 1.57 12.98 -10.45
CA THR A 157 0.79 11.76 -10.72
C THR A 157 0.14 11.34 -9.42
N ALA A 158 -1.19 11.49 -9.35
CA ALA A 158 -1.97 11.04 -8.21
C ALA A 158 -1.92 9.51 -8.04
N PRO A 159 -2.06 9.00 -6.80
CA PRO A 159 -2.04 7.58 -6.54
C PRO A 159 -3.27 6.86 -7.09
N ARG A 160 -3.15 5.55 -7.30
CA ARG A 160 -4.28 4.71 -7.73
C ARG A 160 -5.27 4.45 -6.61
N LEU A 161 -4.75 4.31 -5.39
CA LEU A 161 -5.53 4.25 -4.15
C LEU A 161 -4.75 4.95 -3.04
N THR A 162 -5.50 5.46 -2.07
CA THR A 162 -4.94 6.03 -0.85
C THR A 162 -5.34 5.15 0.33
N PHE A 163 -4.46 5.01 1.31
CA PHE A 163 -4.73 4.32 2.56
C PHE A 163 -4.70 5.31 3.72
N GLN A 164 -5.21 4.85 4.85
CA GLN A 164 -5.15 5.59 6.10
C GLN A 164 -3.72 6.03 6.42
N ALA A 165 -3.60 7.32 6.74
CA ALA A 165 -2.35 7.96 7.16
C ALA A 165 -1.63 7.15 8.24
N HIS A 166 -0.30 7.05 8.13
CA HIS A 166 0.61 6.42 9.09
C HIS A 166 0.48 4.90 9.21
N THR A 167 -0.19 4.22 8.28
CA THR A 167 -0.24 2.75 8.30
C THR A 167 1.11 2.10 7.94
N ALA A 168 2.03 2.87 7.35
CA ALA A 168 3.40 2.50 7.04
C ALA A 168 3.50 1.20 6.20
N PRO A 169 3.07 1.21 4.93
CA PRO A 169 3.12 0.02 4.10
C PRO A 169 4.57 -0.33 3.70
N LEU A 170 4.99 -1.57 3.92
CA LEU A 170 6.40 -1.97 3.67
C LEU A 170 6.58 -2.99 2.55
N ASP A 171 5.53 -3.73 2.19
CA ASP A 171 5.58 -4.68 1.08
C ASP A 171 4.22 -4.80 0.40
N ILE A 172 4.25 -5.17 -0.88
CA ILE A 172 3.08 -5.49 -1.69
C ILE A 172 3.34 -6.80 -2.43
N LEU A 173 2.37 -7.71 -2.44
CA LEU A 173 2.50 -9.01 -3.08
C LEU A 173 1.23 -9.42 -3.81
N PHE A 174 1.32 -9.63 -5.11
CA PHE A 174 0.20 -10.12 -5.91
C PHE A 174 0.00 -11.63 -5.75
N GLN A 175 -1.26 -12.06 -5.74
CA GLN A 175 -1.59 -13.45 -6.01
C GLN A 175 -1.18 -13.84 -7.45
N PRO A 176 -0.81 -15.10 -7.73
CA PRO A 176 -0.33 -15.51 -9.05
C PRO A 176 -1.30 -15.26 -10.21
N ASN A 177 -2.60 -15.20 -9.94
CA ASN A 177 -3.64 -14.91 -10.93
C ASN A 177 -3.91 -13.40 -11.10
N GLY A 178 -3.23 -12.54 -10.33
CA GLY A 178 -3.37 -11.09 -10.35
C GLY A 178 -4.73 -10.54 -9.92
N SER A 179 -5.58 -11.37 -9.30
CA SER A 179 -6.91 -10.92 -8.85
C SER A 179 -6.88 -10.11 -7.56
N GLU A 180 -5.75 -10.11 -6.86
CA GLU A 180 -5.61 -9.49 -5.55
C GLU A 180 -4.15 -9.20 -5.23
N ALA A 181 -3.91 -8.11 -4.51
CA ALA A 181 -2.62 -7.79 -3.90
C ALA A 181 -2.75 -7.78 -2.37
N TYR A 182 -1.78 -8.35 -1.66
CA TYR A 182 -1.61 -8.18 -0.22
C TYR A 182 -0.69 -7.00 0.06
N VAL A 183 -0.98 -6.24 1.11
CA VAL A 183 -0.13 -5.15 1.59
C VAL A 183 0.12 -5.33 3.08
N SER A 184 1.38 -5.22 3.51
CA SER A 184 1.78 -5.24 4.91
C SER A 184 1.79 -3.82 5.47
N PHE A 185 0.97 -3.55 6.49
CA PHE A 185 0.96 -2.28 7.22
C PHE A 185 1.71 -2.45 8.54
N HIS A 186 2.92 -1.90 8.59
CA HIS A 186 3.85 -2.04 9.71
C HIS A 186 3.40 -1.31 10.98
N GLY A 187 2.59 -0.27 10.80
CA GLY A 187 1.92 0.45 11.87
C GLY A 187 2.60 1.77 12.27
N SER A 188 1.76 2.69 12.72
CA SER A 188 2.11 4.08 12.98
C SER A 188 3.03 4.24 14.20
N TRP A 189 3.97 5.17 14.10
CA TRP A 189 4.68 5.75 15.25
C TRP A 189 4.22 7.21 15.52
N ASN A 190 3.81 7.93 14.48
CA ASN A 190 3.50 9.35 14.50
C ASN A 190 2.00 9.66 14.66
N ARG A 191 1.33 8.97 15.61
CA ARG A 191 -0.09 9.16 15.89
C ARG A 191 -0.42 8.71 17.31
N ASP A 192 -1.16 9.54 18.06
CA ASP A 192 -1.56 9.25 19.46
C ASP A 192 -2.36 7.95 19.62
N SER A 193 -3.22 7.64 18.63
CA SER A 193 -3.96 6.38 18.57
C SER A 193 -3.36 5.52 17.47
N PRO A 194 -2.62 4.44 17.78
CA PRO A 194 -1.91 3.69 16.76
C PRO A 194 -2.84 3.04 15.73
N ILE A 195 -2.39 2.96 14.48
CA ILE A 195 -3.13 2.34 13.36
C ILE A 195 -2.17 1.53 12.47
N GLY A 196 -2.71 0.68 11.60
CA GLY A 196 -1.92 -0.27 10.79
C GLY A 196 -1.81 -1.63 11.49
N TYR A 197 -0.59 -2.11 11.72
CA TYR A 197 -0.31 -3.36 12.46
C TYR A 197 -1.10 -4.57 11.91
N SER A 198 -1.17 -4.68 10.59
CA SER A 198 -2.07 -5.59 9.88
C SER A 198 -1.56 -5.97 8.50
N ILE A 199 -2.13 -7.04 7.94
CA ILE A 199 -2.01 -7.35 6.51
C ILE A 199 -3.39 -7.21 5.90
N THR A 200 -3.47 -6.52 4.78
CA THR A 200 -4.72 -6.25 4.07
C THR A 200 -4.66 -6.81 2.66
N SER A 201 -5.81 -6.97 2.03
CA SER A 201 -5.92 -7.34 0.64
C SER A 201 -6.68 -6.29 -0.17
N LEU A 202 -6.25 -6.14 -1.43
CA LEU A 202 -6.76 -5.19 -2.41
C LEU A 202 -7.26 -5.97 -3.63
N PRO A 203 -8.53 -5.81 -4.05
CA PRO A 203 -9.03 -6.48 -5.24
C PRO A 203 -8.48 -5.84 -6.52
N PHE A 204 -8.04 -6.67 -7.46
CA PHE A 204 -7.52 -6.27 -8.76
C PHE A 204 -8.25 -6.99 -9.90
N ALA A 205 -8.40 -6.31 -11.03
CA ALA A 205 -8.88 -6.90 -12.27
C ALA A 205 -8.22 -6.20 -13.46
N GLY A 206 -7.74 -6.98 -14.43
CA GLY A 206 -7.08 -6.42 -15.63
C GLY A 206 -5.88 -5.53 -15.29
N GLY A 207 -5.11 -5.90 -14.26
CA GLY A 207 -3.93 -5.16 -13.81
C GLY A 207 -4.20 -3.82 -13.12
N ASN A 208 -5.44 -3.55 -12.68
CA ASN A 208 -5.81 -2.33 -11.96
C ASN A 208 -6.62 -2.66 -10.68
N PRO A 209 -6.53 -1.85 -9.61
CA PRO A 209 -7.45 -1.96 -8.48
C PRO A 209 -8.90 -1.80 -8.95
N THR A 210 -9.81 -2.60 -8.39
CA THR A 210 -11.24 -2.48 -8.72
C THR A 210 -11.97 -1.40 -7.90
N LEU A 211 -11.30 -0.87 -6.87
CA LEU A 211 -11.81 0.21 -6.05
C LEU A 211 -11.59 1.56 -6.75
N PRO A 212 -12.52 2.53 -6.60
CA PRO A 212 -12.29 3.88 -7.12
C PRO A 212 -11.17 4.58 -6.34
N SER A 213 -10.48 5.52 -6.98
CA SER A 213 -9.34 6.24 -6.40
C SER A 213 -9.69 7.05 -5.16
N ASP A 214 -10.96 7.48 -5.02
CA ASP A 214 -11.50 8.22 -3.88
C ASP A 214 -12.10 7.31 -2.78
N SER A 215 -11.88 5.99 -2.87
CA SER A 215 -12.35 5.07 -1.84
C SER A 215 -11.60 5.27 -0.52
N THR A 216 -12.35 5.29 0.58
CA THR A 216 -11.81 5.17 1.94
C THR A 216 -11.89 3.75 2.49
N ASN A 217 -12.43 2.81 1.72
CA ASN A 217 -12.54 1.40 2.08
C ASN A 217 -11.51 0.57 1.30
N THR A 218 -10.25 1.00 1.36
CA THR A 218 -9.12 0.46 0.60
C THR A 218 -8.38 -0.65 1.35
N SER A 219 -9.01 -1.31 2.32
CA SER A 219 -8.32 -2.28 3.17
C SER A 219 -9.26 -3.39 3.62
N ASN A 220 -9.23 -4.53 2.93
CA ASN A 220 -9.84 -5.75 3.44
C ASN A 220 -8.85 -6.45 4.38
N ILE A 221 -9.06 -6.34 5.68
CA ILE A 221 -8.13 -6.85 6.70
C ILE A 221 -8.13 -8.39 6.70
N ILE A 222 -6.95 -8.97 6.50
CA ILE A 222 -6.73 -10.43 6.52
C ILE A 222 -6.30 -10.88 7.92
N ILE A 223 -5.39 -10.13 8.53
CA ILE A 223 -4.96 -10.32 9.92
C ILE A 223 -4.61 -8.95 10.51
N GLN A 224 -4.92 -8.77 11.79
CA GLN A 224 -4.59 -7.57 12.55
C GLN A 224 -4.35 -7.93 14.01
N ASN A 225 -3.62 -7.08 14.72
CA ASN A 225 -3.56 -7.16 16.17
C ASN A 225 -4.95 -6.88 16.79
N PRO A 226 -5.28 -7.49 17.93
CA PRO A 226 -6.61 -7.39 18.52
C PRO A 226 -6.92 -6.00 19.12
N ASP A 227 -5.90 -5.28 19.57
CA ASP A 227 -6.02 -3.91 20.09
C ASP A 227 -4.78 -3.10 19.71
N ASN A 228 -4.96 -2.08 18.87
CA ASN A 228 -3.84 -1.24 18.45
C ASN A 228 -3.36 -0.28 19.55
N LYS A 229 -4.11 -0.08 20.63
CA LYS A 229 -3.71 0.84 21.73
C LYS A 229 -2.45 0.40 22.48
N VAL A 230 -2.11 -0.88 22.41
CA VAL A 230 -0.91 -1.46 23.03
C VAL A 230 0.25 -1.61 22.03
N CYS A 231 0.08 -1.13 20.80
CA CYS A 231 1.13 -1.10 19.80
C CYS A 231 1.99 0.17 19.93
N PRO A 232 3.28 0.13 19.55
CA PRO A 232 3.98 -1.01 18.95
C PRO A 232 4.42 -2.11 19.93
N ASP A 233 4.44 -1.84 21.24
CA ASP A 233 5.17 -2.64 22.22
C ASP A 233 4.70 -4.09 22.37
N SER A 234 3.43 -4.39 22.11
CA SER A 234 2.83 -5.72 22.29
C SER A 234 2.16 -6.25 21.02
N CYS A 235 2.63 -5.82 19.85
CA CYS A 235 2.02 -6.13 18.56
C CYS A 235 3.03 -6.69 17.57
N PHE A 236 2.60 -7.61 16.71
CA PHE A 236 3.38 -7.92 15.51
C PHE A 236 3.35 -6.70 14.56
N ARG A 237 4.44 -6.49 13.81
CA ARG A 237 4.60 -5.39 12.85
C ARG A 237 4.97 -5.95 11.48
N PRO A 238 4.00 -6.19 10.58
CA PRO A 238 4.24 -6.86 9.31
C PRO A 238 5.25 -6.11 8.43
N VAL A 239 6.24 -6.82 7.88
CA VAL A 239 7.22 -6.27 6.93
C VAL A 239 7.13 -6.97 5.58
N GLY A 240 7.89 -8.05 5.38
CA GLY A 240 7.97 -8.73 4.09
C GLY A 240 6.87 -9.78 3.93
N LEU A 241 6.38 -9.96 2.71
CA LEU A 241 5.37 -10.93 2.33
C LEU A 241 5.96 -11.95 1.35
N ALA A 242 5.50 -13.20 1.42
CA ALA A 242 5.83 -14.22 0.42
C ALA A 242 4.68 -15.21 0.24
N LEU A 243 4.54 -15.76 -0.97
CA LEU A 243 3.66 -16.90 -1.24
C LEU A 243 4.51 -18.13 -1.50
N ASP A 244 4.17 -19.24 -0.85
CA ASP A 244 4.79 -20.53 -1.18
C ASP A 244 4.08 -21.25 -2.33
N GLY A 245 4.66 -22.36 -2.79
CA GLY A 245 4.10 -23.16 -3.88
C GLY A 245 2.74 -23.83 -3.57
N LYS A 246 2.23 -23.72 -2.34
CA LYS A 246 0.89 -24.15 -1.94
C LYS A 246 -0.10 -22.98 -1.87
N GLY A 247 0.34 -21.76 -2.16
CA GLY A 247 -0.48 -20.55 -2.08
C GLY A 247 -0.70 -20.04 -0.65
N ARG A 248 0.12 -20.47 0.33
CA ARG A 248 0.05 -19.94 1.70
C ARG A 248 0.81 -18.62 1.77
N LEU A 249 0.26 -17.65 2.49
CA LEU A 249 0.85 -16.33 2.69
C LEU A 249 1.76 -16.36 3.92
N TRP A 250 3.02 -16.01 3.72
CA TRP A 250 4.03 -15.85 4.75
C TRP A 250 4.28 -14.38 5.00
N PHE A 251 4.56 -14.01 6.24
CA PHE A 251 5.03 -12.67 6.55
C PHE A 251 6.01 -12.63 7.72
N SER A 252 6.88 -11.63 7.74
CA SER A 252 7.80 -11.36 8.85
C SER A 252 7.29 -10.22 9.74
N SER A 253 7.68 -10.27 11.01
CA SER A 253 7.55 -9.16 11.97
C SER A 253 8.92 -8.87 12.57
N ASP A 254 9.52 -7.76 12.16
CA ASP A 254 10.90 -7.40 12.51
C ASP A 254 11.07 -7.10 14.01
N SER A 255 10.16 -6.31 14.59
CA SER A 255 10.19 -5.90 16.00
C SER A 255 10.00 -7.06 16.98
N THR A 256 9.34 -8.15 16.56
CA THR A 256 9.12 -9.35 17.39
C THR A 256 10.05 -10.51 17.02
N GLY A 257 10.74 -10.44 15.88
CA GLY A 257 11.61 -11.52 15.39
C GLY A 257 10.84 -12.74 14.85
N GLU A 258 9.55 -12.59 14.55
CA GLU A 258 8.67 -13.71 14.15
C GLU A 258 8.53 -13.84 12.64
N VAL A 259 8.30 -15.07 12.17
CA VAL A 259 7.81 -15.37 10.82
C VAL A 259 6.53 -16.21 10.94
N TRP A 260 5.49 -15.75 10.26
CA TRP A 260 4.16 -16.32 10.31
C TRP A 260 3.77 -16.94 8.97
N VAL A 261 2.92 -17.96 9.01
CA VAL A 261 2.24 -18.50 7.82
C VAL A 261 0.74 -18.52 8.02
N MET A 262 0.01 -18.11 6.98
CA MET A 262 -1.44 -18.07 6.91
C MET A 262 -1.92 -18.86 5.71
N GLU A 263 -2.98 -19.64 5.92
CA GLU A 263 -3.66 -20.39 4.87
C GLU A 263 -5.10 -19.92 4.77
N ARG A 264 -5.57 -19.64 3.55
CA ARG A 264 -6.99 -19.38 3.31
C ARG A 264 -7.76 -20.68 3.53
N THR A 265 -8.52 -20.75 4.61
CA THR A 265 -9.55 -21.78 4.73
C THR A 265 -10.70 -21.38 3.82
N GLY A 266 -10.93 -22.14 2.74
CA GLY A 266 -12.10 -21.94 1.91
C GLY A 266 -13.36 -21.90 2.78
N VAL A 267 -14.27 -20.97 2.53
CA VAL A 267 -15.60 -21.03 3.13
C VAL A 267 -16.21 -22.33 2.64
N SER A 268 -16.20 -23.35 3.49
CA SER A 268 -17.01 -24.54 3.27
C SER A 268 -18.45 -24.05 3.31
N THR A 269 -19.01 -23.71 2.16
CA THR A 269 -20.46 -23.67 1.98
C THR A 269 -20.90 -25.10 2.19
N GLY A 270 -21.17 -25.45 3.45
CA GLY A 270 -21.72 -26.73 3.82
C GLY A 270 -23.01 -26.90 3.02
N THR A 271 -22.93 -27.70 1.97
CA THR A 271 -24.11 -28.23 1.32
C THR A 271 -24.82 -29.00 2.41
N VAL A 272 -25.87 -28.42 2.97
CA VAL A 272 -26.80 -29.13 3.85
C VAL A 272 -27.44 -30.18 2.94
N GLY A 273 -26.88 -31.38 3.00
CA GLY A 273 -27.45 -32.56 2.37
C GLY A 273 -28.87 -32.72 2.91
N GLY A 274 -29.84 -32.62 2.02
CA GLY A 274 -31.25 -32.80 2.34
C GLY A 274 -31.48 -34.18 2.94
N SER A 275 -32.00 -34.19 4.16
CA SER A 275 -32.79 -35.29 4.69
C SER A 275 -34.07 -34.67 5.22
N GLY A 276 -35.16 -34.90 4.51
CA GLY A 276 -36.48 -34.43 4.91
C GLY A 276 -37.04 -35.29 6.04
N THR A 277 -37.73 -34.64 6.98
CA THR A 277 -39.01 -35.10 7.54
C THR A 277 -39.68 -33.96 8.33
N GLY A 278 -40.85 -33.53 7.85
CA GLY A 278 -42.05 -33.14 8.61
C GLY A 278 -41.99 -32.11 9.75
N GLY A 279 -42.72 -31.01 9.59
CA GLY A 279 -43.28 -30.25 10.72
C GLY A 279 -43.61 -28.79 10.41
N SER A 280 -44.88 -28.49 10.11
CA SER A 280 -45.42 -27.13 10.01
C SER A 280 -45.34 -26.35 11.32
N ALA A 281 -44.88 -25.10 11.26
CA ALA A 281 -45.39 -24.00 12.10
C ALA A 281 -45.02 -22.63 11.51
N THR A 282 -46.03 -21.78 11.40
CA THR A 282 -46.03 -20.36 11.02
C THR A 282 -45.42 -19.46 12.12
N SER A 283 -44.63 -18.44 11.75
CA SER A 283 -44.79 -17.04 12.23
C SER A 283 -43.75 -16.10 11.61
N ALA A 284 -44.17 -14.85 11.44
CA ALA A 284 -43.46 -13.75 10.81
C ALA A 284 -42.44 -13.06 11.74
N GLY A 285 -41.35 -12.57 11.16
CA GLY A 285 -40.40 -11.66 11.82
C GLY A 285 -39.18 -11.37 10.92
N ALA A 286 -39.05 -10.13 10.45
CA ALA A 286 -37.91 -9.63 9.68
C ALA A 286 -36.65 -9.43 10.58
N PRO A 287 -35.44 -9.39 10.00
CA PRO A 287 -34.24 -9.94 10.64
C PRO A 287 -33.46 -8.92 11.50
N ALA A 288 -32.86 -9.44 12.57
CA ALA A 288 -31.80 -8.78 13.33
C ALA A 288 -30.46 -8.91 12.59
N ALA A 289 -29.63 -7.87 12.71
CA ALA A 289 -28.30 -7.78 12.10
C ALA A 289 -27.39 -8.94 12.54
N SER A 290 -26.77 -9.62 11.56
CA SER A 290 -25.77 -10.66 11.78
C SER A 290 -24.38 -10.05 11.62
N GLU A 291 -23.69 -9.81 12.74
CA GLU A 291 -22.25 -9.62 12.77
C GLU A 291 -21.54 -10.86 12.18
N THR A 292 -20.71 -10.63 11.16
CA THR A 292 -19.91 -11.69 10.55
C THR A 292 -18.61 -11.84 11.34
N LYS A 293 -18.51 -12.89 12.16
CA LYS A 293 -17.23 -13.31 12.75
C LYS A 293 -16.29 -13.76 11.63
N ALA A 294 -15.17 -13.06 11.47
CA ALA A 294 -14.05 -13.52 10.66
C ALA A 294 -13.60 -14.91 11.12
N GLY A 295 -13.49 -15.85 10.18
CA GLY A 295 -13.02 -17.20 10.45
C GLY A 295 -11.58 -17.20 10.93
N ALA A 296 -11.30 -17.85 12.06
CA ALA A 296 -9.96 -18.01 12.59
C ALA A 296 -9.14 -18.91 11.64
N GLY A 297 -8.20 -18.30 10.92
CA GLY A 297 -7.15 -19.03 10.21
C GLY A 297 -6.30 -19.83 11.19
N ARG A 298 -5.86 -21.02 10.77
CA ARG A 298 -5.00 -21.88 11.59
C ARG A 298 -3.58 -21.31 11.55
N LEU A 299 -3.21 -20.62 12.62
CA LEU A 299 -1.94 -19.91 12.76
C LEU A 299 -0.86 -20.89 13.23
N LEU A 300 0.23 -21.02 12.47
CA LEU A 300 1.43 -21.73 12.89
C LEU A 300 2.55 -20.70 13.07
N GLN A 301 2.85 -20.39 14.33
CA GLN A 301 4.01 -19.61 14.72
C GLN A 301 5.23 -20.55 14.80
N LEU A 302 6.28 -20.24 14.05
CA LEU A 302 7.56 -20.93 14.18
C LEU A 302 8.43 -20.09 15.11
N ASN A 303 8.65 -20.58 16.33
CA ASN A 303 9.65 -20.04 17.25
C ASN A 303 10.91 -20.90 17.12
N GLU A 304 12.07 -20.26 16.92
CA GLU A 304 13.38 -20.90 17.15
C GLU A 304 13.70 -20.95 18.64
#